data_AF-B4YIE4-F1
#
_entry.id   AF-B4YIE4-F1
#
_cell.length_a   1.000
_cell.length_b   1.000
_cell.length_c   1.000
_cell.angle_alpha   90.00
_cell.angle_beta   90.00
_cell.angle_gamma   90.00
#
_symmetry.space_group_name_H-M   'P 1'
#
loop_
_entity.id
_entity.type
_entity.pdbx_description
1 polymer ?
#
loop_
_entity_poly.entity_id
_entity_poly.type
_entity_poly.pdbx_seq_one_letter_code
_entity_poly.pdbx_strand_id
1 'polypeptide(L)'
;AGFTTPEVARRAGVSRGAQVHHFPSKHELVVAAMEHVFQLALAHGLELAKTAKLSNRPLETLIKDASAFYFSDYFYVGLDMLLAGGKDPALQKAVVQVVRNYRRPVEQAWLSVMRELGLPEAASEDLLLLTVSLVRGLGIRALWSPEPERVAQLLSLWQDMVGAYIRCIGPLPQSGANAEPESESEPVLERC
;
A
#
# COMPACT_ATOMS: atom_id res chain seq x y z
N ALA A 1 21.35 -11.03 11.95
CA ALA A 1 21.75 -9.81 12.70
C ALA A 1 23.11 -9.31 12.18
N GLY A 2 23.27 -8.00 11.94
CA GLY A 2 24.51 -7.42 11.38
C GLY A 2 24.50 -5.90 11.14
N PHE A 3 23.37 -5.22 11.38
CA PHE A 3 23.28 -3.77 11.22
C PHE A 3 23.80 -3.01 12.45
N THR A 4 24.90 -2.27 12.27
CA THR A 4 25.48 -1.36 13.28
C THR A 4 25.76 0.01 12.65
N THR A 5 25.57 1.09 13.41
CA THR A 5 25.83 2.45 12.90
C THR A 5 27.29 2.71 12.51
N PRO A 6 28.32 2.12 13.16
CA PRO A 6 29.70 2.28 12.70
C PRO A 6 29.96 1.60 11.35
N GLU A 7 29.35 0.44 11.09
CA GLU A 7 29.48 -0.24 9.80
C GLU A 7 28.82 0.56 8.68
N VAL A 8 27.68 1.22 8.96
CA VAL A 8 27.05 2.15 8.01
C VAL A 8 27.97 3.34 7.73
N ALA A 9 28.54 3.97 8.75
CA ALA A 9 29.46 5.10 8.58
C ALA A 9 30.68 4.71 7.72
N ARG A 10 31.27 3.53 7.99
CA ARG A 10 32.38 2.97 7.22
C ARG A 10 32.02 2.78 5.74
N ARG A 11 30.85 2.19 5.45
CA ARG A 11 30.38 1.97 4.07
C ARG A 11 30.03 3.27 3.35
N ALA A 12 29.49 4.25 4.07
CA ALA A 12 29.14 5.56 3.54
C ALA A 12 30.37 6.49 3.37
N GLY A 13 31.56 6.08 3.83
CA GLY A 13 32.76 6.91 3.75
C GLY A 13 32.74 8.15 4.66
N VAL A 14 31.91 8.15 5.70
CA VAL A 14 31.78 9.28 6.65
C VAL A 14 32.45 8.97 7.98
N SER A 15 32.87 10.02 8.70
CA SER A 15 33.44 9.85 10.03
C SER A 15 32.37 9.42 11.04
N ARG A 16 32.80 8.72 12.09
CA ARG A 16 31.91 8.40 13.23
C ARG A 16 31.34 9.66 13.88
N GLY A 17 32.14 10.73 13.98
CA GLY A 17 31.68 12.02 14.50
C GLY A 17 30.55 12.63 13.69
N ALA A 18 30.66 12.60 12.35
CA ALA A 18 29.59 13.04 11.45
C ALA A 18 28.34 12.17 11.58
N GLN A 19 28.49 10.84 11.63
CA GLN A 19 27.36 9.93 11.82
C GLN A 19 26.61 10.19 13.13
N VAL A 20 27.30 10.36 14.25
CA VAL A 20 26.65 10.62 15.56
C VAL A 20 26.06 12.03 15.61
N HIS A 21 26.66 13.01 14.93
CA HIS A 21 26.12 14.37 14.84
C HIS A 21 24.79 14.40 14.08
N HIS A 22 24.66 13.65 12.99
CA HIS A 22 23.42 13.60 12.20
C HIS A 22 22.42 12.56 12.70
N PHE A 23 22.89 11.42 13.19
CA PHE A 23 22.08 10.31 13.65
C PHE A 23 22.63 9.76 14.98
N PRO A 24 22.29 10.40 16.11
CA PRO A 24 22.75 10.01 17.45
C PRO A 24 22.52 8.54 17.80
N SER A 25 21.45 7.93 17.29
CA SER A 25 21.08 6.55 17.57
C SER A 25 20.90 5.69 16.31
N LYS A 26 20.99 4.37 16.49
CA LYS A 26 20.65 3.37 15.45
C LYS A 26 19.22 3.57 14.93
N HIS A 27 18.30 3.90 15.84
CA HIS A 27 16.90 4.08 15.50
C HIS A 27 16.68 5.33 14.64
N GLU A 28 17.26 6.47 15.02
CA GLU A 28 17.19 7.70 14.23
C GLU A 28 17.79 7.51 12.83
N LEU A 29 18.91 6.80 12.72
CA LEU A 29 19.49 6.47 11.42
C LEU A 29 18.53 5.67 10.53
N VAL A 30 17.87 4.65 11.09
CA VAL A 30 16.97 3.80 10.30
C VAL A 30 15.66 4.52 9.98
N VAL A 31 15.09 5.31 10.91
CA VAL A 31 13.90 6.13 10.64
C VAL A 31 14.17 7.12 9.51
N ALA A 32 15.30 7.84 9.55
CA ALA A 32 15.67 8.76 8.49
C ALA A 32 15.91 8.05 7.14
N ALA A 33 16.52 6.86 7.16
CA ALA A 33 16.66 6.05 5.95
C ALA A 33 15.31 5.60 5.39
N MET A 34 14.37 5.18 6.24
CA MET A 34 13.00 4.84 5.84
C MET A 34 12.25 6.04 5.26
N GLU A 35 12.36 7.22 5.90
CA GLU A 35 11.78 8.46 5.37
C GLU A 35 12.27 8.76 3.96
N HIS A 36 13.58 8.69 3.74
CA HIS A 36 14.17 8.95 2.43
C HIS A 36 13.66 7.97 1.38
N VAL A 37 13.67 6.67 1.69
CA VAL A 37 13.21 5.64 0.75
C VAL A 37 11.72 5.78 0.45
N PHE A 38 10.89 6.02 1.46
CA PHE A 38 9.45 6.16 1.26
C PHE A 38 9.08 7.45 0.53
N GLN A 39 9.89 8.51 0.61
CA GLN A 39 9.73 9.67 -0.27
C GLN A 39 9.97 9.31 -1.75
N LEU A 40 10.96 8.46 -2.05
CA LEU A 40 11.18 7.96 -3.42
C LEU A 40 10.02 7.07 -3.87
N ALA A 41 9.59 6.15 -3.00
CA ALA A 41 8.44 5.30 -3.28
C ALA A 41 7.15 6.13 -3.47
N LEU A 42 6.99 7.26 -2.76
CA LEU A 42 5.84 8.16 -2.88
C LEU A 42 5.72 8.69 -4.30
N ALA A 43 6.80 9.27 -4.80
CA ALA A 43 6.84 9.82 -6.15
C ALA A 43 6.50 8.74 -7.19
N HIS A 44 7.05 7.53 -7.02
CA HIS A 44 6.78 6.41 -7.91
C HIS A 44 5.32 5.95 -7.86
N GLY A 45 4.74 5.75 -6.67
CA GLY A 45 3.35 5.33 -6.51
C GLY A 45 2.34 6.34 -7.06
N LEU A 46 2.61 7.64 -6.86
CA LEU A 46 1.78 8.72 -7.44
C LEU A 46 1.84 8.74 -8.97
N GLU A 47 3.02 8.55 -9.56
CA GLU A 47 3.16 8.49 -11.03
C GLU A 47 2.52 7.22 -11.61
N LEU A 48 2.62 6.09 -10.92
CA LEU A 48 1.91 4.86 -11.30
C LEU A 48 0.39 5.07 -11.27
N ALA A 49 -0.15 5.65 -10.21
CA ALA A 49 -1.59 5.92 -10.14
C ALA A 49 -2.04 6.87 -11.26
N LYS A 50 -1.25 7.91 -11.55
CA LYS A 50 -1.52 8.86 -12.64
C LYS A 50 -1.51 8.20 -14.01
N THR A 51 -0.51 7.37 -14.30
CA THR A 51 -0.40 6.66 -15.58
C THR A 51 -1.43 5.53 -15.70
N ALA A 52 -1.85 4.93 -14.58
CA ALA A 52 -2.89 3.91 -14.56
C ALA A 52 -4.26 4.45 -15.04
N LYS A 53 -4.56 5.73 -14.82
CA LYS A 53 -5.75 6.41 -15.38
C LYS A 53 -5.81 6.34 -16.91
N LEU A 54 -4.65 6.31 -17.55
CA LEU A 54 -4.50 6.23 -19.00
C LEU A 54 -4.43 4.78 -19.51
N SER A 55 -4.43 3.81 -18.59
CA SER A 55 -4.30 2.38 -18.89
C SER A 55 -5.65 1.67 -18.79
N ASN A 56 -5.84 0.60 -19.57
CA ASN A 56 -7.03 -0.24 -19.46
C ASN A 56 -6.94 -1.29 -18.33
N ARG A 57 -5.92 -1.24 -17.46
CA ARG A 57 -5.66 -2.26 -16.42
C ARG A 57 -5.34 -1.67 -15.04
N PRO A 58 -6.15 -0.75 -14.51
CA PRO A 58 -5.88 -0.03 -13.26
C PRO A 58 -5.73 -0.97 -12.05
N LEU A 59 -6.55 -2.02 -11.96
CA LEU A 59 -6.46 -3.01 -10.88
C LEU A 59 -5.13 -3.78 -10.90
N GLU A 60 -4.65 -4.14 -12.09
CA GLU A 60 -3.35 -4.82 -12.22
C GLU A 60 -2.22 -3.95 -11.67
N THR A 61 -2.25 -2.67 -12.05
CA THR A 61 -1.23 -1.70 -11.64
C THR A 61 -1.32 -1.41 -10.14
N LEU A 62 -2.52 -1.35 -9.56
CA LEU A 62 -2.72 -1.26 -8.11
C LEU A 62 -2.12 -2.47 -7.38
N ILE A 63 -2.39 -3.69 -7.85
CA ILE A 63 -1.83 -4.91 -7.26
C ILE A 63 -0.31 -4.90 -7.34
N LYS A 64 0.27 -4.47 -8.47
CA LYS A 64 1.73 -4.34 -8.65
C LYS A 64 2.33 -3.31 -7.70
N ASP A 65 1.73 -2.12 -7.58
CA ASP A 65 2.18 -1.06 -6.67
C ASP A 65 2.11 -1.53 -5.20
N ALA A 66 0.99 -2.12 -4.79
CA ALA A 66 0.84 -2.70 -3.46
C ALA A 66 1.88 -3.81 -3.21
N SER A 67 2.11 -4.69 -4.19
CA SER A 67 3.07 -5.79 -4.06
C SER A 67 4.50 -5.28 -3.94
N ALA A 68 4.88 -4.29 -4.76
CA ALA A 68 6.20 -3.65 -4.70
C ALA A 68 6.50 -3.08 -3.31
N PHE A 69 5.47 -2.57 -2.61
CA PHE A 69 5.63 -2.09 -1.25
C PHE A 69 5.64 -3.23 -0.21
N TYR A 70 4.61 -4.08 -0.17
CA TYR A 70 4.39 -5.04 0.91
C TYR A 70 5.31 -6.28 0.87
N PHE A 71 5.98 -6.53 -0.26
CA PHE A 71 7.05 -7.54 -0.36
C PHE A 71 8.46 -6.93 -0.33
N SER A 72 8.59 -5.65 -0.01
CA SER A 72 9.90 -4.98 0.09
C SER A 72 10.58 -5.21 1.44
N ASP A 73 11.91 -5.17 1.43
CA ASP A 73 12.72 -5.16 2.65
C ASP A 73 12.33 -4.00 3.59
N TYR A 74 11.91 -2.85 3.05
CA TYR A 74 11.52 -1.70 3.85
C TYR A 74 10.23 -1.94 4.65
N PHE A 75 9.27 -2.67 4.08
CA PHE A 75 8.08 -3.10 4.82
C PHE A 75 8.46 -4.05 5.95
N TYR A 76 9.36 -5.01 5.69
CA TYR A 76 9.82 -5.96 6.72
C TYR A 76 10.64 -5.30 7.81
N VAL A 77 11.52 -4.35 7.47
CA VAL A 77 12.25 -3.53 8.45
C VAL A 77 11.27 -2.70 9.28
N GLY A 78 10.29 -2.04 8.64
CA GLY A 78 9.26 -1.30 9.35
C GLY A 78 8.44 -2.18 10.30
N LEU A 79 8.09 -3.39 9.87
CA LEU A 79 7.39 -4.37 10.71
C LEU A 79 8.24 -4.82 11.90
N ASP A 80 9.52 -5.16 11.68
CA ASP A 80 10.47 -5.50 12.74
C ASP A 80 10.58 -4.37 13.78
N MET A 81 10.67 -3.12 13.32
CA MET A 81 10.69 -1.94 14.20
C MET A 81 9.40 -1.75 15.00
N LEU A 82 8.23 -1.98 14.38
CA LEU A 82 6.95 -1.90 15.08
C LEU A 82 6.82 -2.99 16.15
N LEU A 83 7.30 -4.21 15.87
CA LEU A 83 7.29 -5.33 16.80
C LEU A 83 8.34 -5.15 17.92
N ALA A 84 9.52 -4.63 17.59
CA ALA A 84 10.58 -4.32 18.55
C ALA A 84 10.27 -3.09 19.43
N GLY A 85 9.36 -2.23 18.96
CA GLY A 85 8.95 -0.96 19.59
C GLY A 85 8.30 -1.09 20.97
N GLY A 86 8.09 -2.30 21.49
CA GLY A 86 7.61 -2.51 22.86
C GLY A 86 8.47 -1.88 23.97
N LYS A 87 9.68 -1.39 23.64
CA LYS A 87 10.60 -0.72 24.57
C LYS A 87 10.71 0.81 24.36
N ASP A 88 10.18 1.35 23.27
CA ASP A 88 10.24 2.78 22.94
C ASP A 88 8.99 3.23 22.14
N PRO A 89 7.95 3.74 22.83
CA PRO A 89 6.73 4.22 22.18
C PRO A 89 6.95 5.42 21.25
N ALA A 90 7.98 6.24 21.48
CA ALA A 90 8.26 7.41 20.64
C ALA A 90 8.77 6.96 19.27
N LEU A 91 9.65 5.96 19.24
CA LEU A 91 10.11 5.32 18.01
C LEU A 91 8.95 4.68 17.23
N GLN A 92 8.10 3.91 17.92
CA GLN A 92 6.94 3.28 17.29
C GLN A 92 6.04 4.34 16.62
N LYS A 93 5.78 5.45 17.32
CA LYS A 93 5.00 6.57 16.78
C LYS A 93 5.67 7.20 15.55
N ALA A 94 6.99 7.38 15.58
CA ALA A 94 7.73 7.91 14.43
C ALA A 94 7.60 7.00 13.21
N VAL A 95 7.84 5.69 13.36
CA VAL A 95 7.71 4.71 12.26
C VAL A 95 6.29 4.69 11.68
N VAL A 96 5.26 4.67 12.54
CA VAL A 96 3.86 4.75 12.10
C VAL A 96 3.60 6.02 11.31
N GLN A 97 4.12 7.17 11.78
CA GLN A 97 3.92 8.45 11.11
C GLN A 97 4.57 8.47 9.72
N VAL A 98 5.80 7.95 9.60
CA VAL A 98 6.54 7.85 8.33
C VAL A 98 5.78 6.98 7.32
N VAL A 99 5.34 5.78 7.73
CA VAL A 99 4.54 4.89 6.88
C VAL A 99 3.23 5.57 6.46
N ARG A 100 2.53 6.22 7.40
CA ARG A 100 1.24 6.89 7.16
C ARG A 100 1.37 8.06 6.19
N ASN A 101 2.43 8.86 6.31
CA ASN A 101 2.70 9.99 5.42
C ASN A 101 2.96 9.54 3.98
N TYR A 102 3.50 8.34 3.80
CA TYR A 102 3.71 7.74 2.49
C TYR A 102 2.45 7.04 1.93
N ARG A 103 1.81 6.18 2.72
CA ARG A 103 0.73 5.32 2.23
C ARG A 103 -0.55 6.08 1.93
N ARG A 104 -0.90 7.08 2.74
CA ARG A 104 -2.18 7.79 2.58
C ARG A 104 -2.30 8.52 1.25
N PRO A 105 -1.31 9.32 0.80
CA PRO A 105 -1.42 9.98 -0.51
C PRO A 105 -1.50 8.98 -1.67
N VAL A 106 -0.75 7.87 -1.60
CA VAL A 106 -0.79 6.82 -2.62
C VAL A 106 -2.17 6.15 -2.67
N GLU A 107 -2.74 5.80 -1.51
CA GLU A 107 -4.09 5.24 -1.41
C GLU A 107 -5.16 6.22 -1.89
N GLN A 108 -5.04 7.51 -1.58
CA GLN A 108 -5.93 8.55 -2.11
C GLN A 108 -5.84 8.69 -3.63
N ALA A 109 -4.62 8.62 -4.19
CA ALA A 109 -4.44 8.65 -5.63
C ALA A 109 -5.10 7.44 -6.31
N TRP A 110 -4.90 6.24 -5.77
CA TRP A 110 -5.56 5.03 -6.26
C TRP A 110 -7.08 5.06 -6.11
N LEU A 111 -7.61 5.62 -5.03
CA LEU A 111 -9.05 5.81 -4.85
C LEU A 111 -9.62 6.71 -5.95
N SER A 112 -8.92 7.78 -6.32
CA SER A 112 -9.30 8.62 -7.47
C SER A 112 -9.31 7.83 -8.77
N VAL A 113 -8.34 6.94 -9.00
CA VAL A 113 -8.34 6.05 -10.18
C VAL A 113 -9.58 5.17 -10.17
N MET A 114 -9.90 4.51 -9.05
CA MET A 114 -11.05 3.61 -8.96
C MET A 114 -12.38 4.33 -9.20
N ARG A 115 -12.54 5.55 -8.67
CA ARG A 115 -13.73 6.39 -8.89
C ARG A 115 -13.88 6.80 -10.36
N GLU A 116 -12.79 7.09 -11.06
CA GLU A 116 -12.81 7.44 -12.49
C GLU A 116 -13.21 6.27 -13.40
N LEU A 117 -13.19 5.03 -12.89
CA LEU A 117 -13.73 3.86 -13.60
C LEU A 117 -15.26 3.75 -13.55
N GLY A 118 -15.94 4.73 -12.94
CA GLY A 118 -17.39 4.76 -12.85
C GLY A 118 -17.97 3.86 -11.76
N LEU A 119 -17.13 3.40 -10.82
CA LEU A 119 -17.57 2.63 -9.68
C LEU A 119 -18.27 3.52 -8.63
N PRO A 120 -19.30 3.01 -7.92
CA PRO A 120 -19.83 3.69 -6.75
C PRO A 120 -18.74 4.02 -5.72
N GLU A 121 -18.90 5.11 -4.96
CA GLU A 121 -17.89 5.57 -4.01
C GLU A 121 -17.57 4.51 -2.95
N ALA A 122 -18.60 3.91 -2.33
CA ALA A 122 -18.44 2.84 -1.36
C ALA A 122 -17.70 1.62 -1.95
N ALA A 123 -18.07 1.19 -3.15
CA ALA A 123 -17.41 0.06 -3.82
C ALA A 123 -15.93 0.36 -4.15
N SER A 124 -15.62 1.61 -4.53
CA SER A 124 -14.25 2.03 -4.80
C SER A 124 -13.36 1.96 -3.55
N GLU A 125 -13.90 2.41 -2.41
CA GLU A 125 -13.21 2.38 -1.12
C GLU A 125 -13.01 0.96 -0.62
N ASP A 126 -14.06 0.14 -0.66
CA ASP A 126 -14.03 -1.25 -0.23
C ASP A 126 -13.05 -2.08 -1.08
N LEU A 127 -13.10 -1.96 -2.41
CA LEU A 127 -12.21 -2.70 -3.30
C LEU A 127 -10.74 -2.31 -3.11
N LEU A 128 -10.45 -1.03 -2.89
CA LEU A 128 -9.10 -0.57 -2.59
C LEU A 128 -8.62 -1.17 -1.26
N LEU A 129 -9.43 -1.06 -0.20
CA LEU A 129 -9.08 -1.57 1.12
C LEU A 129 -8.91 -3.08 1.14
N LEU A 130 -9.80 -3.83 0.48
CA LEU A 130 -9.72 -5.28 0.34
C LEU A 130 -8.45 -5.68 -0.42
N THR A 131 -8.17 -5.03 -1.55
CA THR A 131 -6.98 -5.33 -2.36
C THR A 131 -5.70 -5.08 -1.57
N VAL A 132 -5.57 -3.92 -0.94
CA VAL A 132 -4.40 -3.56 -0.12
C VAL A 132 -4.25 -4.52 1.07
N SER A 133 -5.34 -4.89 1.73
CA SER A 133 -5.32 -5.80 2.88
C SER A 133 -4.93 -7.22 2.49
N LEU A 134 -5.42 -7.71 1.36
CA LEU A 134 -5.06 -9.02 0.82
C LEU A 134 -3.57 -9.08 0.48
N VAL A 135 -3.05 -8.09 -0.26
CA VAL A 135 -1.62 -8.03 -0.61
C VAL A 135 -0.76 -7.91 0.65
N ARG A 136 -1.14 -7.06 1.61
CA ARG A 136 -0.45 -6.94 2.92
C ARG A 136 -0.42 -8.28 3.66
N GLY A 137 -1.55 -8.99 3.71
CA GLY A 137 -1.65 -10.29 4.37
C GLY A 137 -0.74 -11.34 3.73
N LEU A 138 -0.67 -11.38 2.39
CA LEU A 138 0.26 -12.24 1.66
C LEU A 138 1.73 -11.87 1.90
N GLY A 139 2.03 -10.56 1.95
CA GLY A 139 3.37 -10.06 2.26
C GLY A 139 3.85 -10.45 3.66
N ILE A 140 2.96 -10.38 4.66
CA ILE A 140 3.23 -10.84 6.03
C ILE A 140 3.38 -12.36 6.06
N ARG A 141 2.48 -13.11 5.41
CA ARG A 141 2.55 -14.58 5.34
C ARG A 141 3.89 -15.09 4.79
N ALA A 142 4.46 -14.37 3.82
CA ALA A 142 5.73 -14.75 3.20
C ALA A 142 6.90 -14.85 4.19
N LEU A 143 6.80 -14.21 5.38
CA LEU A 143 7.82 -14.27 6.43
C LEU A 143 8.04 -15.69 6.99
N TRP A 144 7.02 -16.55 6.95
CA TRP A 144 7.10 -17.94 7.43
C TRP A 144 6.65 -18.98 6.40
N SER A 145 6.14 -18.56 5.24
CA SER A 145 5.74 -19.44 4.14
C SER A 145 6.00 -18.77 2.79
N PRO A 146 7.27 -18.68 2.36
CA PRO A 146 7.65 -18.03 1.11
C PRO A 146 7.25 -18.91 -0.09
N GLU A 147 6.07 -18.68 -0.64
CA GLU A 147 5.50 -19.42 -1.77
C GLU A 147 5.16 -18.46 -2.94
N PRO A 148 6.16 -17.90 -3.63
CA PRO A 148 5.96 -16.82 -4.61
C PRO A 148 5.04 -17.23 -5.77
N GLU A 149 5.12 -18.49 -6.23
CA GLU A 149 4.24 -19.02 -7.26
C GLU A 149 2.78 -19.08 -6.80
N ARG A 150 2.54 -19.54 -5.57
CA ARG A 150 1.20 -19.58 -4.98
C ARG A 150 0.63 -18.18 -4.78
N VAL A 151 1.46 -17.24 -4.33
CA VAL A 151 1.07 -15.83 -4.20
C VAL A 151 0.66 -15.25 -5.56
N ALA A 152 1.45 -15.48 -6.61
CA ALA A 152 1.13 -15.00 -7.95
C ALA A 152 -0.22 -15.57 -8.47
N GLN A 153 -0.47 -16.87 -8.24
CA GLN A 153 -1.76 -17.50 -8.56
C GLN A 153 -2.93 -16.85 -7.80
N LEU A 154 -2.77 -16.60 -6.50
CA LEU A 154 -3.81 -15.97 -5.67
C LEU A 154 -4.09 -14.53 -6.08
N LEU A 155 -3.06 -13.75 -6.45
CA LEU A 155 -3.22 -12.39 -6.95
C LEU A 155 -3.92 -12.37 -8.32
N SER A 156 -3.63 -13.33 -9.20
CA SER A 156 -4.35 -13.49 -10.47
C SER A 156 -5.83 -13.84 -10.22
N LEU A 157 -6.11 -14.78 -9.32
CA LEU A 157 -7.48 -15.13 -8.96
C LEU A 157 -8.24 -13.93 -8.35
N TRP A 158 -7.58 -13.16 -7.49
CA TRP A 158 -8.14 -11.92 -6.94
C TRP A 158 -8.49 -10.92 -8.05
N GLN A 159 -7.59 -10.74 -9.02
CA GLN A 159 -7.82 -9.87 -10.16
C GLN A 159 -9.05 -10.29 -10.98
N ASP A 160 -9.21 -11.60 -11.23
CA ASP A 160 -10.35 -12.14 -11.97
C ASP A 160 -11.67 -11.93 -11.21
N MET A 161 -11.67 -12.19 -9.89
CA MET A 161 -12.85 -11.99 -9.03
C MET A 161 -13.29 -10.52 -8.99
N VAL A 162 -12.36 -9.59 -8.79
CA VAL A 162 -12.69 -8.16 -8.79
C VAL A 162 -13.12 -7.71 -10.19
N GLY A 163 -12.49 -8.21 -11.26
CA GLY A 163 -12.91 -7.93 -12.63
C GLY A 163 -14.35 -8.38 -12.90
N ALA A 164 -14.74 -9.56 -12.40
CA ALA A 164 -16.12 -10.05 -12.50
C ALA A 164 -17.10 -9.19 -11.67
N TYR A 165 -16.73 -8.87 -10.44
CA TYR A 165 -17.52 -8.00 -9.56
C TYR A 165 -17.75 -6.62 -10.20
N ILE A 166 -16.71 -5.95 -10.70
CA ILE A 166 -16.79 -4.65 -11.39
C ILE A 166 -17.73 -4.71 -12.59
N ARG A 167 -17.72 -5.81 -13.37
CA ARG A 167 -18.66 -5.98 -14.49
C ARG A 167 -20.10 -6.13 -14.02
N CYS A 168 -20.33 -6.79 -12.88
CA CYS A 168 -21.66 -6.96 -12.30
C CYS A 168 -22.22 -5.63 -11.73
N ILE A 169 -21.35 -4.79 -11.15
CA ILE A 169 -21.74 -3.49 -10.57
C ILE A 169 -21.50 -2.28 -11.49
N GLY A 170 -21.06 -2.51 -12.73
CA GLY A 170 -20.77 -1.48 -13.74
C GLY A 170 -21.99 -0.60 -14.04
N PRO A 171 -21.77 0.59 -14.65
CA PRO A 171 -22.34 1.85 -14.21
C PRO A 171 -23.87 1.81 -14.03
N LEU A 172 -24.33 2.16 -12.82
CA LEU A 172 -25.72 2.54 -12.60
C LEU A 172 -26.05 3.73 -13.52
N PRO A 173 -27.23 3.75 -14.18
CA PRO A 173 -27.65 4.90 -14.97
C PRO A 173 -27.58 6.15 -14.08
N GLN A 174 -27.00 7.23 -14.61
CA GLN A 174 -27.08 8.53 -13.96
C GLN A 174 -28.57 8.81 -13.73
N SER A 175 -28.98 8.83 -12.47
CA SER A 175 -30.36 9.18 -12.11
C SER A 175 -30.62 10.58 -12.63
N GLY A 176 -31.26 10.64 -13.80
CA GLY A 176 -31.82 11.84 -14.35
C GLY A 176 -32.81 12.37 -13.32
N ALA A 177 -32.72 13.66 -13.05
CA ALA A 177 -33.66 14.37 -12.21
C ALA A 177 -35.10 13.93 -12.51
N ASN A 178 -35.82 13.54 -11.44
CA ASN A 178 -37.22 13.11 -11.36
C ASN A 178 -37.45 11.59 -11.31
N ALA A 179 -37.33 11.00 -10.12
CA ALA A 179 -38.15 9.85 -9.72
C ALA A 179 -38.38 9.88 -8.20
N GLU A 180 -39.63 9.66 -7.82
CA GLU A 180 -40.19 9.55 -6.46
C GLU A 180 -39.57 8.39 -5.65
N PRO A 181 -39.77 8.31 -4.33
CA PRO A 181 -39.04 7.37 -3.48
C PRO A 181 -39.67 5.98 -3.58
N GLU A 182 -39.09 5.09 -4.38
CA GLU A 182 -39.38 3.66 -4.32
C GLU A 182 -38.33 2.91 -3.51
N SER A 183 -38.88 1.96 -2.76
CA SER A 183 -38.32 1.17 -1.67
C SER A 183 -37.35 0.08 -2.13
N GLU A 184 -36.45 -0.28 -1.21
CA GLU A 184 -35.69 -1.53 -1.16
C GLU A 184 -34.71 -1.76 -2.32
N SER A 185 -33.45 -1.38 -2.05
CA SER A 185 -32.29 -1.80 -2.83
C SER A 185 -32.12 -3.33 -2.79
N GLU A 186 -32.47 -3.98 -3.88
CA GLU A 186 -32.16 -5.38 -4.17
C GLU A 186 -30.65 -5.64 -3.95
N PRO A 187 -30.26 -6.71 -3.21
CA PRO A 187 -28.87 -6.99 -2.93
C PRO A 187 -28.11 -7.24 -4.24
N VAL A 188 -26.96 -6.59 -4.39
CA VAL A 188 -26.07 -6.65 -5.58
C VAL A 188 -25.77 -8.09 -6.03
N LEU A 189 -25.84 -9.06 -5.13
CA LEU A 189 -25.64 -10.49 -5.40
C LEU A 189 -26.72 -11.14 -6.27
N GLU A 190 -27.92 -10.57 -6.42
CA GLU A 190 -28.97 -11.12 -7.28
C GLU A 190 -28.83 -10.68 -8.75
N ARG A 191 -27.93 -9.72 -9.04
CA ARG A 191 -27.55 -9.29 -10.40
C ARG A 191 -26.42 -10.12 -10.99
N CYS A 192 -25.75 -10.92 -10.16
CA CYS A 192 -24.76 -11.90 -10.57
C CYS A 192 -25.35 -13.32 -10.33
#